data_AF-A0A134APP0-F1
#
_entry.id   AF-A0A134APP0-F1
#
_cell.length_a   1.000
_cell.length_b   1.000
_cell.length_c   1.000
_cell.angle_alpha   90.00
_cell.angle_beta   90.00
_cell.angle_gamma   90.00
#
_symmetry.space_group_name_H-M   'P 1'
#
loop_
_entity.id
_entity.type
_entity.pdbx_description
1 polymer ?
#
loop_
_entity_poly.entity_id
_entity_poly.type
_entity_poly.pdbx_seq_one_letter_code
_entity_poly.pdbx_strand_id
1 'polypeptide(L)'
;MKILKYLLSAVLLVLVIFLFGIMFSSNIVSFMARSKHSEFENVKYSVKNSRMVFDNFVVNGKNLGKGHATVGIVRTGLFKLVPKLTISNLKLEDVNLDSIYKEKNSQIDTFTEKINSLSAQEKADKTTADFIKETTDKVATLTTNTDSLINSKWRENIEKINVLKKNYAELTDLKSKAQKIVELNNEIKPLVKSINSEKENIEKNISEIELERDIALANVSDNLTKLEKEISLNDFNNNSNSNVQNMNLYIFLDKGKDLETSLNTALKATALIKEIKDLNIRISDIDINEGKIVAKGLNGDISQVSGEVLLQNNSKALIKGQNNGYEITYNKDNFTSKTLFSINKIGSLIEYSKNDLIEGKTVKLSSELVMESDNFKNLNHTVLTDEEKTLLTQKIENLRNNNYQQIMTKYEEDNKNIETLIDTVYAQKDKLDKLQRDLLSLGTIITVEQPAVTDENISQNNNQNNGSTINILNNSNYGNTNNSNNTSNNNVNNNAEKQNSNKINIGNR
;
A
#
# COMPACT_ATOMS: atom_id res chain seq x y z
N MET A 1 72.96 -12.29 54.02
CA MET A 1 71.52 -12.67 53.92
C MET A 1 70.57 -11.50 53.64
N LYS A 2 70.62 -10.38 54.37
CA LYS A 2 69.67 -9.25 54.16
C LYS A 2 69.75 -8.65 52.73
N ILE A 3 70.97 -8.40 52.23
CA ILE A 3 71.22 -7.87 50.86
C ILE A 3 70.69 -8.82 49.76
N LEU A 4 70.84 -10.14 49.93
CA LEU A 4 70.33 -11.12 48.97
C LEU A 4 68.79 -11.15 48.93
N LYS A 5 68.12 -10.93 50.07
CA LYS A 5 66.66 -10.79 50.13
C LYS A 5 66.17 -9.53 49.42
N TYR A 6 66.86 -8.40 49.58
CA TYR A 6 66.53 -7.16 48.87
C TYR A 6 66.80 -7.27 47.37
N LEU A 7 67.89 -7.93 46.97
CA LEU A 7 68.20 -8.18 45.56
C LEU A 7 67.16 -9.12 44.93
N LEU A 8 66.79 -10.21 45.62
CA LEU A 8 65.75 -11.12 45.15
C LEU A 8 64.39 -10.43 45.08
N SER A 9 64.04 -9.58 46.05
CA SER A 9 62.82 -8.77 46.02
C SER A 9 62.82 -7.75 44.89
N ALA A 10 63.97 -7.14 44.59
CA ALA A 10 64.12 -6.19 43.49
C ALA A 10 64.06 -6.90 42.13
N VAL A 11 64.71 -8.04 41.99
CA VAL A 11 64.61 -8.90 40.79
C VAL A 11 63.18 -9.37 40.59
N LEU A 12 62.49 -9.80 41.66
CA LEU A 12 61.07 -10.18 41.59
C LEU A 12 60.19 -8.99 41.20
N LEU A 13 60.44 -7.79 41.74
CA LEU A 13 59.72 -6.57 41.40
C LEU A 13 59.97 -6.17 39.94
N VAL A 14 61.21 -6.25 39.45
CA VAL A 14 61.57 -6.00 38.05
C VAL A 14 60.95 -7.05 37.14
N LEU A 15 60.92 -8.32 37.55
CA LEU A 15 60.31 -9.42 36.80
C LEU A 15 58.78 -9.28 36.77
N VAL A 16 58.16 -8.81 37.85
CA VAL A 16 56.76 -8.38 37.88
C VAL A 16 56.55 -7.18 36.96
N ILE A 17 57.37 -6.13 37.02
CA ILE A 17 57.24 -4.96 36.12
C ILE A 17 57.48 -5.35 34.66
N PHE A 18 58.36 -6.30 34.36
CA PHE A 18 58.56 -6.79 32.99
C PHE A 18 57.39 -7.68 32.54
N LEU A 19 56.94 -8.63 33.36
CA LEU A 19 55.80 -9.48 33.04
C LEU A 19 54.49 -8.68 32.92
N PHE A 20 54.27 -7.71 33.81
CA PHE A 20 53.07 -6.86 33.83
C PHE A 20 53.22 -5.58 32.99
N GLY A 21 54.42 -5.14 32.61
CA GLY A 21 54.62 -3.97 31.74
C GLY A 21 54.64 -4.35 30.27
N ILE A 22 55.23 -5.52 29.94
CA ILE A 22 55.26 -6.05 28.56
C ILE A 22 53.87 -6.56 28.15
N MET A 23 53.12 -7.21 29.05
CA MET A 23 51.76 -7.71 28.76
C MET A 23 50.76 -6.62 28.33
N PHE A 24 51.08 -5.34 28.55
CA PHE A 24 50.20 -4.21 28.26
C PHE A 24 50.81 -3.26 27.21
N SER A 25 51.55 -3.80 26.26
CA SER A 25 51.89 -3.10 25.02
C SER A 25 50.74 -3.18 24.01
N SER A 26 50.60 -2.17 23.14
CA SER A 26 49.61 -2.16 22.07
C SER A 26 49.64 -3.43 21.21
N ASN A 27 50.84 -3.94 20.89
CA ASN A 27 51.02 -5.15 20.08
C ASN A 27 50.46 -6.39 20.76
N ILE A 28 50.66 -6.52 22.08
CA ILE A 28 50.20 -7.68 22.84
C ILE A 28 48.68 -7.62 23.07
N VAL A 29 48.11 -6.44 23.34
CA VAL A 29 46.65 -6.25 23.42
C VAL A 29 46.00 -6.57 22.09
N SER A 30 46.54 -6.07 20.97
CA SER A 30 46.06 -6.39 19.62
C SER A 30 46.10 -7.88 19.34
N PHE A 31 47.22 -8.56 19.62
CA PHE A 31 47.36 -10.00 19.42
C PHE A 31 46.37 -10.82 20.26
N MET A 32 46.19 -10.49 21.55
CA MET A 32 45.25 -11.19 22.42
C MET A 32 43.78 -10.89 22.12
N ALA A 33 43.49 -9.74 21.50
CA ALA A 33 42.15 -9.36 21.06
C ALA A 33 41.81 -9.88 19.65
N ARG A 34 42.73 -10.58 18.99
CA ARG A 34 42.51 -11.16 17.66
C ARG A 34 41.93 -12.57 17.77
N SER A 35 40.98 -12.90 16.90
CA SER A 35 40.44 -14.24 16.75
C SER A 35 40.38 -14.63 15.27
N LYS A 36 40.00 -15.88 14.97
CA LYS A 36 39.75 -16.33 13.58
C LYS A 36 38.68 -15.48 12.88
N HIS A 37 37.74 -14.97 13.64
CA HIS A 37 36.53 -14.31 13.16
C HIS A 37 36.48 -12.82 13.51
N SER A 38 37.54 -12.27 14.12
CA SER A 38 37.54 -10.87 14.50
C SER A 38 38.93 -10.28 14.72
N GLU A 39 39.08 -9.00 14.45
CA GLU A 39 40.34 -8.27 14.58
C GLU A 39 40.07 -6.79 14.93
N PHE A 40 40.88 -6.23 15.83
CA PHE A 40 40.93 -4.78 16.05
C PHE A 40 42.15 -4.23 15.32
N GLU A 41 41.92 -3.29 14.40
CA GLU A 41 42.98 -2.72 13.56
C GLU A 41 43.60 -1.49 14.21
N ASN A 42 44.93 -1.34 14.08
CA ASN A 42 45.72 -0.19 14.56
C ASN A 42 45.52 0.15 16.04
N VAL A 43 45.46 -0.88 16.90
CA VAL A 43 45.22 -0.72 18.34
C VAL A 43 46.28 0.14 19.01
N LYS A 44 45.85 1.15 19.76
CA LYS A 44 46.65 1.93 20.70
C LYS A 44 46.14 1.71 22.11
N TYR A 45 46.99 1.20 22.99
CA TYR A 45 46.60 0.90 24.37
C TYR A 45 47.23 1.88 25.38
N SER A 46 46.44 2.34 26.34
CA SER A 46 46.87 3.15 27.48
C SER A 46 46.76 2.34 28.78
N VAL A 47 47.90 2.01 29.38
CA VAL A 47 47.99 1.35 30.69
C VAL A 47 47.33 2.19 31.78
N LYS A 48 47.54 3.51 31.75
CA LYS A 48 47.01 4.44 32.76
C LYS A 48 45.49 4.41 32.87
N ASN A 49 44.81 4.30 31.73
CA ASN A 49 43.35 4.36 31.64
C ASN A 49 42.72 2.99 31.42
N SER A 50 43.53 1.92 31.36
CA SER A 50 43.13 0.59 30.90
C SER A 50 42.30 0.59 29.62
N ARG A 51 42.60 1.52 28.69
CA ARG A 51 41.76 1.81 27.53
C ARG A 51 42.51 1.54 26.24
N MET A 52 41.87 0.82 25.32
CA MET A 52 42.29 0.70 23.93
C MET A 52 41.47 1.61 23.03
N VAL A 53 42.11 2.17 22.01
CA VAL A 53 41.51 2.86 20.88
C VAL A 53 41.96 2.15 19.61
N PHE A 54 41.08 2.02 18.62
CA PHE A 54 41.34 1.30 17.38
C PHE A 54 40.65 2.01 16.20
N ASP A 55 41.19 1.81 15.00
CA ASP A 55 40.66 2.45 13.79
C ASP A 55 39.49 1.67 13.20
N ASN A 56 39.43 0.36 13.46
CA ASN A 56 38.36 -0.50 12.99
C ASN A 56 38.23 -1.74 13.87
N PHE A 57 37.01 -2.24 14.04
CA PHE A 57 36.74 -3.57 14.58
C PHE A 57 36.10 -4.44 13.50
N VAL A 58 36.83 -5.45 13.03
CA VAL A 58 36.38 -6.37 12.00
C VAL A 58 35.74 -7.58 12.66
N VAL A 59 34.52 -7.96 12.25
CA VAL A 59 33.81 -9.17 12.72
C VAL A 59 33.27 -9.93 11.53
N ASN A 60 33.69 -11.18 11.33
CA ASN A 60 33.34 -12.01 10.18
C ASN A 60 33.53 -11.31 8.82
N GLY A 61 34.58 -10.48 8.71
CA GLY A 61 34.88 -9.68 7.51
C GLY A 61 34.09 -8.37 7.39
N LYS A 62 33.22 -8.04 8.36
CA LYS A 62 32.44 -6.79 8.42
C LYS A 62 33.22 -5.73 9.17
N ASN A 63 33.33 -4.53 8.59
CA ASN A 63 33.93 -3.38 9.25
C ASN A 63 32.90 -2.71 10.17
N LEU A 64 33.15 -2.77 11.48
CA LEU A 64 32.30 -2.14 12.49
C LEU A 64 32.87 -0.82 13.00
N GLY A 65 33.72 -0.17 12.21
CA GLY A 65 34.16 1.19 12.45
C GLY A 65 35.15 1.36 13.61
N LYS A 66 35.58 2.60 13.79
CA LYS A 66 36.55 2.99 14.83
C LYS A 66 35.90 2.96 16.20
N GLY A 67 36.72 2.98 17.23
CA GLY A 67 36.16 3.00 18.57
C GLY A 67 37.17 2.88 19.68
N HIS A 68 36.63 2.58 20.86
CA HIS A 68 37.42 2.38 22.06
C HIS A 68 36.81 1.35 22.98
N ALA A 69 37.62 0.74 23.84
CA ALA A 69 37.15 -0.15 24.88
C ALA A 69 38.03 -0.15 26.12
N THR A 70 37.48 -0.61 27.23
CA THR A 70 38.23 -0.92 28.44
C THR A 70 38.77 -2.34 28.36
N VAL A 71 40.04 -2.52 28.68
CA VAL A 71 40.73 -3.81 28.63
C VAL A 71 41.01 -4.27 30.05
N GLY A 72 40.58 -5.49 30.35
CA GLY A 72 40.89 -6.22 31.57
C GLY A 72 41.58 -7.55 31.28
N ILE A 73 42.13 -8.16 32.32
CA ILE A 73 42.70 -9.50 32.25
C ILE A 73 42.08 -10.34 33.36
N VAL A 74 41.54 -11.50 32.98
CA VAL A 74 41.07 -12.52 33.92
C VAL A 74 41.92 -13.76 33.77
N ARG A 75 42.24 -14.43 34.88
CA ARG A 75 43.03 -15.66 34.84
C ARG A 75 42.12 -16.89 34.80
N THR A 76 42.43 -17.82 33.90
CA THR A 76 41.62 -19.00 33.57
C THR A 76 42.46 -20.29 33.63
N GLY A 77 41.80 -21.45 33.52
CA GLY A 77 42.43 -22.79 33.60
C GLY A 77 42.56 -23.36 35.02
N LEU A 78 42.92 -24.64 35.11
CA LEU A 78 43.29 -25.29 36.37
C LEU A 78 44.48 -24.51 36.94
N PHE A 79 44.38 -24.03 38.19
CA PHE A 79 45.32 -23.12 38.86
C PHE A 79 45.27 -21.63 38.47
N LYS A 80 44.35 -21.17 37.60
CA LYS A 80 44.19 -19.74 37.22
C LYS A 80 45.51 -19.10 36.76
N LEU A 81 46.23 -19.77 35.87
CA LEU A 81 47.53 -19.31 35.36
C LEU A 81 47.46 -18.75 33.94
N VAL A 82 46.41 -19.06 33.17
CA VAL A 82 46.29 -18.62 31.77
C VAL A 82 45.56 -17.27 31.71
N PRO A 83 46.25 -16.16 31.39
CA PRO A 83 45.58 -14.86 31.24
C PRO A 83 44.68 -14.88 30.01
N LYS A 84 43.46 -14.36 30.15
CA LYS A 84 42.53 -14.12 29.06
C LYS A 84 42.09 -12.66 29.07
N LEU A 85 42.17 -12.02 27.91
CA LEU A 85 41.74 -10.64 27.73
C LEU A 85 40.21 -10.54 27.89
N THR A 86 39.76 -9.50 28.58
CA THR A 86 38.34 -9.10 28.63
C THR A 86 38.19 -7.69 28.12
N ILE A 87 37.14 -7.45 27.35
CA ILE A 87 36.79 -6.16 26.77
C ILE A 87 35.45 -5.73 27.37
N SER A 88 35.39 -4.52 27.90
CA SER A 88 34.16 -3.90 28.41
C SER A 88 34.02 -2.46 27.95
N ASN A 89 32.82 -1.89 28.02
CA ASN A 89 32.55 -0.54 27.51
C ASN A 89 33.05 -0.36 26.06
N LEU A 90 32.82 -1.37 25.20
CA LEU A 90 33.19 -1.30 23.80
C LEU A 90 32.27 -0.30 23.09
N LYS A 91 32.81 0.83 22.68
CA LYS A 91 32.09 1.84 21.90
C LYS A 91 32.59 1.85 20.47
N LEU A 92 31.66 1.75 19.53
CA LEU A 92 31.90 1.84 18.09
C LEU A 92 31.22 3.08 17.54
N GLU A 93 31.96 3.81 16.71
CA GLU A 93 31.54 5.05 16.07
C GLU A 93 31.57 4.88 14.55
N ASP A 94 30.73 5.66 13.85
CA ASP A 94 30.66 5.70 12.39
C ASP A 94 30.39 4.33 11.71
N VAL A 95 29.68 3.44 12.40
CA VAL A 95 29.30 2.13 11.86
C VAL A 95 28.25 2.31 10.78
N ASN A 96 28.46 1.70 9.61
CA ASN A 96 27.49 1.71 8.52
C ASN A 96 26.34 0.73 8.82
N LEU A 97 25.39 1.15 9.64
CA LEU A 97 24.22 0.36 10.02
C LEU A 97 23.33 0.00 8.83
N ASP A 98 23.24 0.87 7.81
CA ASP A 98 22.49 0.57 6.60
C ASP A 98 23.05 -0.65 5.88
N SER A 99 24.37 -0.82 5.85
CA SER A 99 25.02 -2.01 5.30
C SER A 99 24.71 -3.26 6.14
N ILE A 100 24.63 -3.13 7.47
CA ILE A 100 24.28 -4.24 8.37
C ILE A 100 22.82 -4.68 8.15
N TYR A 101 21.89 -3.72 8.05
CA TYR A 101 20.47 -4.02 7.90
C TYR A 101 20.10 -4.55 6.51
N LYS A 102 20.91 -4.26 5.48
CA LYS A 102 20.77 -4.78 4.12
C LYS A 102 21.57 -6.05 3.86
N GLU A 103 22.40 -6.49 4.81
CA GLU A 103 23.20 -7.69 4.65
C GLU A 103 22.30 -8.91 4.46
N LYS A 104 22.59 -9.75 3.46
CA LYS A 104 21.75 -10.91 3.15
C LYS A 104 21.75 -11.91 4.31
N ASN A 105 20.56 -12.29 4.78
CA ASN A 105 20.34 -13.39 5.70
C ASN A 105 19.05 -14.09 5.26
N SER A 106 19.18 -15.23 4.58
CA SER A 106 18.06 -15.89 3.90
C SER A 106 16.88 -16.18 4.83
N GLN A 107 17.14 -16.52 6.09
CA GLN A 107 16.09 -16.78 7.07
C GLN A 107 15.32 -15.48 7.40
N ILE A 108 16.02 -14.40 7.72
CA ILE A 108 15.39 -13.11 8.04
C ILE A 108 14.69 -12.54 6.80
N ASP A 109 15.37 -12.54 5.66
CA ASP A 109 14.88 -11.97 4.40
C ASP A 109 13.59 -12.66 3.97
N THR A 110 13.58 -14.00 3.96
CA THR A 110 12.37 -14.79 3.61
C THR A 110 11.23 -14.49 4.58
N PHE A 111 11.50 -14.39 5.88
CA PHE A 111 10.48 -14.09 6.88
C PHE A 111 9.84 -12.72 6.64
N THR A 112 10.65 -11.70 6.42
CA THR A 112 10.18 -10.32 6.23
C THR A 112 9.49 -10.13 4.88
N GLU A 113 9.98 -10.77 3.81
CA GLU A 113 9.33 -10.77 2.50
C GLU A 113 7.93 -11.39 2.56
N LYS A 114 7.75 -12.48 3.32
CA LYS A 114 6.44 -13.10 3.53
C LYS A 114 5.48 -12.17 4.27
N ILE A 115 5.95 -11.34 5.21
CA ILE A 115 5.12 -10.31 5.86
C ILE A 115 4.59 -9.31 4.83
N ASN A 116 5.45 -8.82 3.93
CA ASN A 116 5.04 -7.90 2.87
C ASN A 116 3.99 -8.46 1.94
N SER A 117 4.09 -9.75 1.59
CA SER A 117 3.10 -10.40 0.73
C SER A 117 1.67 -10.37 1.30
N LEU A 118 1.52 -10.20 2.62
CA LEU A 118 0.22 -10.09 3.30
C LEU A 118 -0.40 -8.67 3.20
N SER A 119 0.35 -7.67 2.71
CA SER A 119 -0.06 -6.26 2.65
C SER A 119 -0.51 -5.75 1.28
N ALA A 120 -0.54 -6.60 0.24
CA ALA A 120 -0.84 -6.15 -1.11
C ALA A 120 -2.30 -5.64 -1.26
N GLN A 121 -2.43 -4.37 -1.64
CA GLN A 121 -3.65 -3.78 -2.19
C GLN A 121 -3.31 -3.18 -3.56
N GLU A 122 -4.03 -3.61 -4.59
CA GLU A 122 -3.97 -2.98 -5.91
C GLU A 122 -4.58 -1.58 -5.83
N LYS A 123 -3.89 -0.59 -6.40
CA LYS A 123 -4.44 0.74 -6.64
C LYS A 123 -5.07 0.74 -8.02
N ALA A 124 -6.27 1.30 -8.14
CA ALA A 124 -6.91 1.53 -9.43
C ALA A 124 -6.31 2.77 -10.08
N ASP A 125 -6.10 2.72 -11.40
CA ASP A 125 -5.34 3.73 -12.15
C ASP A 125 -6.16 4.95 -12.60
N LYS A 126 -7.52 4.91 -12.61
CA LYS A 126 -8.42 6.07 -12.85
C LYS A 126 -9.89 5.72 -12.54
N THR A 127 -10.73 6.65 -12.07
CA THR A 127 -12.14 6.36 -11.72
C THR A 127 -13.11 6.54 -12.91
N THR A 128 -14.24 5.82 -12.92
CA THR A 128 -15.31 5.99 -13.94
C THR A 128 -15.81 7.43 -14.02
N ALA A 129 -15.92 8.11 -12.87
CA ALA A 129 -16.39 9.48 -12.80
C ALA A 129 -15.43 10.46 -13.51
N ASP A 130 -14.12 10.22 -13.40
CA ASP A 130 -13.12 11.05 -14.11
C ASP A 130 -13.26 10.92 -15.63
N PHE A 131 -13.54 9.71 -16.12
CA PHE A 131 -13.75 9.44 -17.54
C PHE A 131 -15.06 10.07 -18.06
N ILE A 132 -16.19 9.84 -17.39
CA ILE A 132 -17.49 10.42 -17.77
C ILE A 132 -17.39 11.95 -17.87
N LYS A 133 -16.69 12.59 -16.92
CA LYS A 133 -16.48 14.04 -16.93
C LYS A 133 -15.67 14.50 -18.15
N GLU A 134 -14.51 13.89 -18.38
CA GLU A 134 -13.64 14.23 -19.52
C GLU A 134 -14.38 14.11 -20.86
N THR A 135 -15.23 13.11 -20.98
CA THR A 135 -15.96 12.83 -22.20
C THR A 135 -17.20 13.69 -22.38
N THR A 136 -17.88 14.05 -21.29
CA THR A 136 -18.95 15.05 -21.34
C THR A 136 -18.45 16.35 -22.00
N ASP A 137 -17.25 16.80 -21.62
CA ASP A 137 -16.63 18.00 -22.21
C ASP A 137 -16.29 17.81 -23.70
N LYS A 138 -15.81 16.62 -24.09
CA LYS A 138 -15.54 16.28 -25.51
C LYS A 138 -16.82 16.25 -26.34
N VAL A 139 -17.90 15.63 -25.85
CA VAL A 139 -19.19 15.54 -26.54
C VAL A 139 -19.83 16.92 -26.70
N ALA A 140 -19.75 17.78 -25.69
CA ALA A 140 -20.20 19.16 -25.78
C ALA A 140 -19.43 19.95 -26.85
N THR A 141 -18.10 19.77 -26.90
CA THR A 141 -17.23 20.39 -27.90
C THR A 141 -17.55 19.89 -29.31
N LEU A 142 -17.71 18.56 -29.50
CA LEU A 142 -18.07 17.94 -30.77
C LEU A 142 -19.42 18.45 -31.27
N THR A 143 -20.41 18.54 -30.39
CA THR A 143 -21.74 19.07 -30.69
C THR A 143 -21.64 20.51 -31.18
N THR A 144 -20.96 21.36 -30.43
CA THR A 144 -20.76 22.78 -30.78
C THR A 144 -20.03 22.93 -32.12
N ASN A 145 -19.00 22.12 -32.36
CA ASN A 145 -18.23 22.14 -33.61
C ASN A 145 -19.07 21.68 -34.80
N THR A 146 -19.86 20.60 -34.65
CA THR A 146 -20.73 20.09 -35.71
C THR A 146 -21.80 21.11 -36.08
N ASP A 147 -22.48 21.69 -35.09
CA ASP A 147 -23.48 22.72 -35.32
C ASP A 147 -22.86 23.98 -35.96
N SER A 148 -21.66 24.38 -35.53
CA SER A 148 -20.90 25.48 -36.15
C SER A 148 -20.53 25.20 -37.61
N LEU A 149 -20.08 23.98 -37.94
CA LEU A 149 -19.79 23.59 -39.32
C LEU A 149 -21.02 23.75 -40.22
N ILE A 150 -22.18 23.26 -39.77
CA ILE A 150 -23.43 23.32 -40.53
C ILE A 150 -23.91 24.77 -40.68
N ASN A 151 -24.02 25.49 -39.56
CA ASN A 151 -24.71 26.78 -39.50
C ASN A 151 -23.83 27.98 -39.87
N SER A 152 -22.51 27.82 -39.92
CA SER A 152 -21.59 28.88 -40.32
C SER A 152 -20.74 28.49 -41.54
N LYS A 153 -19.86 27.49 -41.40
CA LYS A 153 -18.82 27.20 -42.40
C LYS A 153 -19.38 26.67 -43.72
N TRP A 154 -20.42 25.83 -43.66
CA TRP A 154 -21.06 25.25 -44.85
C TRP A 154 -22.27 26.05 -45.33
N ARG A 155 -22.65 27.10 -44.60
CA ARG A 155 -23.87 27.86 -44.87
C ARG A 155 -23.88 28.46 -46.27
N GLU A 156 -22.81 29.15 -46.67
CA GLU A 156 -22.70 29.75 -48.01
C GLU A 156 -22.80 28.70 -49.12
N ASN A 157 -22.15 27.54 -48.94
CA ASN A 157 -22.24 26.43 -49.88
C ASN A 157 -23.68 25.90 -49.98
N ILE A 158 -24.37 25.75 -48.85
CA ILE A 158 -25.77 25.29 -48.80
C ILE A 158 -26.69 26.31 -49.49
N GLU A 159 -26.52 27.61 -49.22
CA GLU A 159 -27.30 28.69 -49.86
C GLU A 159 -27.09 28.71 -51.38
N LYS A 160 -25.84 28.56 -51.85
CA LYS A 160 -25.52 28.46 -53.27
C LYS A 160 -26.19 27.24 -53.93
N ILE A 161 -26.17 26.09 -53.26
CA ILE A 161 -26.85 24.87 -53.73
C ILE A 161 -28.37 25.08 -53.79
N ASN A 162 -28.98 25.72 -52.79
CA ASN A 162 -30.41 26.06 -52.79
C ASN A 162 -30.80 26.96 -53.97
N VAL A 163 -29.99 27.97 -54.29
CA VAL A 163 -30.20 28.83 -55.46
C VAL A 163 -30.14 28.01 -56.75
N LEU A 164 -29.15 27.13 -56.89
CA LEU A 164 -29.04 26.26 -58.08
C LEU A 164 -30.23 25.29 -58.19
N LYS A 165 -30.73 24.73 -57.08
CA LYS A 165 -31.92 23.86 -57.05
C LYS A 165 -33.18 24.62 -57.48
N LYS A 166 -33.37 25.84 -56.98
CA LYS A 166 -34.48 26.71 -57.38
C LYS A 166 -34.44 27.02 -58.87
N ASN A 167 -33.27 27.45 -59.37
CA ASN A 167 -33.08 27.71 -60.80
C ASN A 167 -33.36 26.45 -61.65
N TYR A 168 -32.93 25.28 -61.20
CA TYR A 168 -33.24 24.01 -61.89
C TYR A 168 -34.75 23.75 -61.99
N ALA A 169 -35.50 24.00 -60.91
CA ALA A 169 -36.94 23.78 -60.86
C ALA A 169 -37.74 24.70 -61.80
N GLU A 170 -37.27 25.94 -62.00
CA GLU A 170 -37.91 26.96 -62.85
C GLU A 170 -37.64 26.76 -64.35
N LEU A 171 -36.61 25.98 -64.72
CA LEU A 171 -36.30 25.68 -66.12
C LEU A 171 -37.32 24.71 -66.73
N THR A 172 -37.60 24.87 -68.02
CA THR A 172 -38.43 23.93 -68.82
C THR A 172 -37.61 23.20 -69.88
N ASP A 173 -36.56 23.83 -70.42
CA ASP A 173 -35.65 23.24 -71.41
C ASP A 173 -34.73 22.17 -70.79
N LEU A 174 -34.65 21.02 -71.47
CA LEU A 174 -33.87 19.85 -71.04
C LEU A 174 -32.36 20.10 -71.07
N LYS A 175 -31.85 20.85 -72.05
CA LYS A 175 -30.41 21.13 -72.16
C LYS A 175 -29.93 21.97 -70.98
N SER A 176 -30.68 23.02 -70.65
CA SER A 176 -30.41 23.90 -69.51
C SER A 176 -30.54 23.17 -68.18
N LYS A 177 -31.54 22.27 -68.04
CA LYS A 177 -31.67 21.40 -66.87
C LYS A 177 -30.45 20.50 -66.69
N ALA A 178 -29.99 19.84 -67.75
CA ALA A 178 -28.81 18.98 -67.70
C ALA A 178 -27.56 19.76 -67.28
N GLN A 179 -27.35 20.96 -67.82
CA GLN A 179 -26.24 21.82 -67.42
C GLN A 179 -26.32 22.22 -65.94
N LYS A 180 -27.52 22.57 -65.44
CA LYS A 180 -27.71 22.95 -64.03
C LYS A 180 -27.46 21.78 -63.07
N ILE A 181 -27.76 20.54 -63.48
CA ILE A 181 -27.41 19.34 -62.71
C ILE A 181 -25.88 19.18 -62.59
N VAL A 182 -25.12 19.45 -63.66
CA VAL A 182 -23.64 19.40 -63.61
C VAL A 182 -23.10 20.45 -62.64
N GLU A 183 -23.62 21.67 -62.68
CA GLU A 183 -23.25 22.74 -61.73
C GLU A 183 -23.59 22.34 -60.29
N LEU A 184 -24.79 21.80 -60.03
CA LEU A 184 -25.18 21.29 -58.72
C LEU A 184 -24.22 20.22 -58.22
N ASN A 185 -23.90 19.23 -59.06
CA ASN A 185 -23.01 18.14 -58.68
C ASN A 185 -21.59 18.64 -58.33
N ASN A 186 -21.09 19.65 -59.06
CA ASN A 186 -19.78 20.25 -58.79
C ASN A 186 -19.73 20.96 -57.42
N GLU A 187 -20.81 21.61 -57.00
CA GLU A 187 -20.91 22.27 -55.69
C GLU A 187 -21.18 21.28 -54.54
N ILE A 188 -22.00 20.24 -54.78
CA ILE A 188 -22.37 19.24 -53.77
C ILE A 188 -21.16 18.36 -53.41
N LYS A 189 -20.37 17.93 -54.39
CA LYS A 189 -19.27 16.96 -54.20
C LYS A 189 -18.25 17.34 -53.11
N PRO A 190 -17.65 18.55 -53.07
CA PRO A 190 -16.71 18.93 -52.01
C PRO A 190 -17.36 19.03 -50.63
N LEU A 191 -18.64 19.44 -50.57
CA LEU A 191 -19.39 19.53 -49.32
C LEU A 191 -19.68 18.13 -48.75
N VAL A 192 -20.11 17.18 -49.59
CA VAL A 192 -20.31 15.78 -49.20
C VAL A 192 -19.01 15.15 -48.67
N LYS A 193 -17.85 15.45 -49.29
CA LYS A 193 -16.56 14.98 -48.78
C LYS A 193 -16.26 15.52 -47.37
N SER A 194 -16.58 16.79 -47.12
CA SER A 194 -16.38 17.40 -45.80
C SER A 194 -17.33 16.82 -44.75
N ILE A 195 -18.60 16.58 -45.12
CA ILE A 195 -19.59 15.91 -44.27
C ILE A 195 -19.11 14.50 -43.88
N ASN A 196 -18.62 13.72 -44.84
CA ASN A 196 -18.11 12.37 -44.56
C ASN A 196 -16.91 12.40 -43.59
N SER A 197 -16.00 13.36 -43.73
CA SER A 197 -14.88 13.52 -42.80
C SER A 197 -15.34 13.84 -41.37
N GLU A 198 -16.39 14.66 -41.21
CA GLU A 198 -16.94 14.94 -39.88
C GLU A 198 -17.67 13.71 -39.30
N LYS A 199 -18.34 12.92 -40.15
CA LYS A 199 -18.93 11.65 -39.70
C LYS A 199 -17.90 10.66 -39.19
N GLU A 200 -16.75 10.54 -39.86
CA GLU A 200 -15.63 9.71 -39.38
C GLU A 200 -15.10 10.20 -38.03
N ASN A 201 -15.01 11.53 -37.83
CA ASN A 201 -14.64 12.13 -36.54
C ASN A 201 -15.66 11.79 -35.43
N ILE A 202 -16.95 11.85 -35.73
CA ILE A 202 -18.03 11.46 -34.83
C ILE A 202 -17.95 9.96 -34.49
N GLU A 203 -17.75 9.09 -35.48
CA GLU A 203 -17.62 7.64 -35.26
C GLU A 203 -16.46 7.29 -34.34
N LYS A 204 -15.32 8.00 -34.47
CA LYS A 204 -14.19 7.85 -33.55
C LYS A 204 -14.56 8.23 -32.11
N ASN A 205 -15.30 9.33 -31.90
CA ASN A 205 -15.76 9.73 -30.57
C ASN A 205 -16.72 8.69 -29.97
N ILE A 206 -17.60 8.07 -30.77
CA ILE A 206 -18.46 6.99 -30.30
C ILE A 206 -17.63 5.82 -29.76
N SER A 207 -16.59 5.39 -30.49
CA SER A 207 -15.70 4.32 -30.01
C SER A 207 -14.94 4.69 -28.73
N GLU A 208 -14.58 5.96 -28.54
CA GLU A 208 -13.97 6.45 -27.29
C GLU A 208 -14.96 6.37 -26.11
N ILE A 209 -16.24 6.71 -26.32
CA ILE A 209 -17.29 6.60 -25.30
C ILE A 209 -17.60 5.13 -24.98
N GLU A 210 -17.59 4.24 -25.96
CA GLU A 210 -17.79 2.79 -25.73
C GLU A 210 -16.69 2.19 -24.85
N LEU A 211 -15.44 2.66 -24.98
CA LEU A 211 -14.35 2.26 -24.09
C LEU A 211 -14.62 2.65 -22.63
N GLU A 212 -15.34 3.74 -22.37
CA GLU A 212 -15.71 4.15 -21.00
C GLU A 212 -16.70 3.19 -20.36
N ARG A 213 -17.58 2.58 -21.16
CA ARG A 213 -18.48 1.51 -20.67
C ARG A 213 -17.67 0.31 -20.18
N ASP A 214 -16.64 -0.08 -20.93
CA ASP A 214 -15.74 -1.17 -20.54
C ASP A 214 -14.96 -0.83 -19.25
N ILE A 215 -14.51 0.41 -19.11
CA ILE A 215 -13.85 0.89 -17.89
C ILE A 215 -14.83 0.92 -16.70
N ALA A 216 -16.07 1.35 -16.91
CA ALA A 216 -17.10 1.34 -15.88
C ALA A 216 -17.36 -0.09 -15.37
N LEU A 217 -17.45 -1.07 -16.28
CA LEU A 217 -17.57 -2.49 -15.93
C LEU A 217 -16.37 -3.00 -15.14
N ALA A 218 -15.15 -2.69 -15.58
CA ALA A 218 -13.92 -3.07 -14.87
C ALA A 218 -13.90 -2.49 -13.45
N ASN A 219 -14.22 -1.21 -13.29
CA ASN A 219 -14.28 -0.54 -11.99
C ASN A 219 -15.33 -1.14 -11.06
N VAL A 220 -16.49 -1.57 -11.59
CA VAL A 220 -17.51 -2.27 -10.78
C VAL A 220 -17.00 -3.63 -10.34
N SER A 221 -16.36 -4.40 -11.23
CA SER A 221 -15.73 -5.65 -10.87
C SER A 221 -14.72 -5.45 -9.74
N ASP A 222 -13.84 -4.46 -9.85
CA ASP A 222 -12.85 -4.13 -8.81
C ASP A 222 -13.49 -3.73 -7.48
N ASN A 223 -14.56 -2.93 -7.52
CA ASN A 223 -15.30 -2.54 -6.33
C ASN A 223 -15.98 -3.74 -5.65
N LEU A 224 -16.54 -4.67 -6.44
CA LEU A 224 -17.11 -5.91 -5.92
C LEU A 224 -16.05 -6.83 -5.33
N THR A 225 -14.88 -6.96 -5.98
CA THR A 225 -13.75 -7.72 -5.44
C THR A 225 -13.23 -7.11 -4.13
N LYS A 226 -13.17 -5.78 -4.02
CA LYS A 226 -12.82 -5.09 -2.77
C LYS A 226 -13.86 -5.33 -1.68
N LEU A 227 -15.16 -5.26 -2.02
CA LEU A 227 -16.25 -5.53 -1.09
C LEU A 227 -16.21 -6.98 -0.59
N GLU A 228 -16.02 -7.95 -1.48
CA GLU A 228 -15.90 -9.36 -1.13
C GLU A 228 -14.69 -9.60 -0.22
N LYS A 229 -13.55 -8.97 -0.52
CA LYS A 229 -12.36 -9.02 0.35
C LYS A 229 -12.66 -8.43 1.72
N GLU A 230 -13.34 -7.28 1.81
CA GLU A 230 -13.73 -6.68 3.08
C GLU A 230 -14.69 -7.58 3.86
N ILE A 231 -15.71 -8.14 3.22
CA ILE A 231 -16.64 -9.11 3.84
C ILE A 231 -15.84 -10.31 4.37
N SER A 232 -14.96 -10.87 3.55
CA SER A 232 -14.13 -12.02 3.91
C SER A 232 -13.17 -11.72 5.08
N LEU A 233 -12.63 -10.49 5.16
CA LEU A 233 -11.81 -10.02 6.27
C LEU A 233 -12.60 -9.87 7.57
N ASN A 234 -13.88 -9.50 7.51
CA ASN A 234 -14.74 -9.35 8.68
C ASN A 234 -15.42 -10.67 9.11
N ASP A 235 -15.50 -11.67 8.22
CA ASP A 235 -16.18 -12.95 8.47
C ASP A 235 -15.38 -13.85 9.43
N PHE A 236 -15.74 -13.79 10.71
CA PHE A 236 -15.16 -14.61 11.77
C PHE A 236 -15.72 -16.04 11.84
N ASN A 237 -16.80 -16.36 11.10
CA ASN A 237 -17.46 -17.67 11.13
C ASN A 237 -16.98 -18.61 10.01
N ASN A 238 -16.32 -18.08 8.97
CA ASN A 238 -15.83 -18.87 7.83
C ASN A 238 -14.58 -19.68 8.21
N ASN A 239 -14.80 -20.79 8.88
CA ASN A 239 -13.77 -21.71 9.34
C ASN A 239 -13.72 -22.98 8.47
N SER A 240 -13.64 -22.80 7.14
CA SER A 240 -13.57 -23.91 6.18
C SER A 240 -12.11 -24.25 5.86
N ASN A 241 -11.51 -25.15 6.65
CA ASN A 241 -10.40 -26.07 6.33
C ASN A 241 -9.16 -25.60 5.54
N SER A 242 -8.94 -24.31 5.28
CA SER A 242 -7.66 -23.75 4.87
C SER A 242 -7.25 -22.66 5.85
N ASN A 243 -6.12 -22.86 6.52
CA ASN A 243 -5.49 -21.90 7.43
C ASN A 243 -5.55 -20.46 6.89
N VAL A 244 -6.36 -19.62 7.56
CA VAL A 244 -6.16 -18.20 7.93
C VAL A 244 -7.56 -17.68 8.24
N GLN A 245 -7.90 -17.47 9.51
CA GLN A 245 -9.03 -16.59 9.83
C GLN A 245 -8.62 -15.18 9.40
N ASN A 246 -9.30 -14.60 8.42
CA ASN A 246 -8.84 -13.39 7.72
C ASN A 246 -8.75 -12.12 8.57
N MET A 247 -9.35 -12.07 9.76
CA MET A 247 -9.35 -10.86 10.59
C MET A 247 -7.95 -10.40 11.01
N ASN A 248 -7.01 -11.32 11.23
CA ASN A 248 -5.63 -10.94 11.53
C ASN A 248 -4.91 -10.30 10.33
N LEU A 249 -5.44 -10.41 9.11
CA LEU A 249 -4.87 -9.74 7.94
C LEU A 249 -4.97 -8.22 8.05
N TYR A 250 -5.94 -7.67 8.80
CA TYR A 250 -5.97 -6.24 9.09
C TYR A 250 -4.69 -5.75 9.78
N ILE A 251 -3.99 -6.61 10.54
CA ILE A 251 -2.69 -6.28 11.11
C ILE A 251 -1.69 -5.97 9.99
N PHE A 252 -1.64 -6.80 8.96
CA PHE A 252 -0.68 -6.66 7.86
C PHE A 252 -1.09 -5.59 6.85
N LEU A 253 -2.39 -5.37 6.66
CA LEU A 253 -2.89 -4.26 5.84
C LEU A 253 -2.56 -2.90 6.49
N ASP A 254 -2.76 -2.77 7.81
CA ASP A 254 -2.55 -1.50 8.51
C ASP A 254 -1.08 -1.27 8.89
N LYS A 255 -0.36 -2.34 9.28
CA LYS A 255 0.97 -2.27 9.90
C LYS A 255 2.04 -3.10 9.21
N GLY A 256 1.74 -3.79 8.10
CA GLY A 256 2.65 -4.77 7.47
C GLY A 256 4.01 -4.20 7.10
N LYS A 257 4.06 -3.01 6.48
CA LYS A 257 5.31 -2.36 6.08
C LYS A 257 6.16 -1.89 7.27
N ASP A 258 5.51 -1.29 8.27
CA ASP A 258 6.18 -0.86 9.51
C ASP A 258 6.73 -2.08 10.27
N LEU A 259 5.95 -3.17 10.28
CA LEU A 259 6.31 -4.44 10.89
C LEU A 259 7.51 -5.09 10.19
N GLU A 260 7.47 -5.20 8.85
CA GLU A 260 8.56 -5.71 8.04
C GLU A 260 9.85 -4.93 8.32
N THR A 261 9.81 -3.60 8.21
CA THR A 261 10.98 -2.74 8.38
C THR A 261 11.55 -2.85 9.80
N SER A 262 10.68 -2.79 10.81
CA SER A 262 11.07 -2.82 12.23
C SER A 262 11.64 -4.19 12.62
N LEU A 263 10.98 -5.28 12.23
CA LEU A 263 11.46 -6.63 12.51
C LEU A 263 12.73 -6.96 11.75
N ASN A 264 12.85 -6.58 10.47
CA ASN A 264 14.10 -6.77 9.72
C ASN A 264 15.26 -6.10 10.46
N THR A 265 15.11 -4.83 10.82
CA THR A 265 16.14 -4.07 11.55
C THR A 265 16.51 -4.74 12.86
N ALA A 266 15.51 -5.09 13.69
CA ALA A 266 15.74 -5.72 14.98
C ALA A 266 16.39 -7.11 14.87
N LEU A 267 15.97 -7.92 13.89
CA LEU A 267 16.52 -9.25 13.63
C LEU A 267 17.97 -9.17 13.14
N LYS A 268 18.31 -8.25 12.23
CA LYS A 268 19.68 -8.06 11.73
C LYS A 268 20.61 -7.53 12.82
N ALA A 269 20.14 -6.59 13.64
CA ALA A 269 20.88 -6.13 14.81
C ALA A 269 21.10 -7.26 15.83
N THR A 270 20.08 -8.10 16.06
CA THR A 270 20.20 -9.29 16.92
C THR A 270 21.19 -10.31 16.36
N ALA A 271 21.21 -10.51 15.03
CA ALA A 271 22.18 -11.37 14.36
C ALA A 271 23.61 -10.86 14.55
N LEU A 272 23.85 -9.55 14.43
CA LEU A 272 25.14 -8.94 14.74
C LEU A 272 25.53 -9.14 16.21
N ILE A 273 24.61 -8.93 17.15
CA ILE A 273 24.84 -9.17 18.59
C ILE A 273 25.24 -10.63 18.83
N LYS A 274 24.55 -11.57 18.17
CA LYS A 274 24.88 -12.99 18.22
C LYS A 274 26.29 -13.26 17.67
N GLU A 275 26.64 -12.71 16.51
CA GLU A 275 27.98 -12.87 15.93
C GLU A 275 29.09 -12.38 16.87
N ILE A 276 28.88 -11.23 17.52
CA ILE A 276 29.84 -10.66 18.49
C ILE A 276 29.94 -11.53 19.75
N LYS A 277 28.80 -12.04 20.25
CA LYS A 277 28.77 -12.98 21.38
C LYS A 277 29.54 -14.27 21.09
N ASP A 278 29.40 -14.79 19.87
CA ASP A 278 29.98 -16.08 19.46
C ASP A 278 31.49 -15.99 19.18
N LEU A 279 32.09 -14.78 19.23
CA LEU A 279 33.53 -14.59 19.11
C LEU A 279 34.28 -15.26 20.26
N ASN A 280 35.48 -15.77 19.96
CA ASN A 280 36.38 -16.30 21.00
C ASN A 280 37.12 -15.18 21.78
N ILE A 281 36.44 -14.08 22.08
CA ILE A 281 36.93 -12.95 22.85
C ILE A 281 35.86 -12.60 23.89
N ARG A 282 36.29 -12.27 25.12
CA ARG A 282 35.34 -11.93 26.20
C ARG A 282 34.94 -10.47 26.14
N ILE A 283 33.96 -10.14 25.32
CA ILE A 283 33.32 -8.81 25.29
C ILE A 283 32.13 -8.84 26.27
N SER A 284 32.05 -7.93 27.24
CA SER A 284 30.91 -7.87 28.18
C SER A 284 29.73 -7.08 27.63
N ASP A 285 30.01 -5.97 26.99
CA ASP A 285 29.02 -5.00 26.54
C ASP A 285 29.56 -4.19 25.36
N ILE A 286 28.63 -3.72 24.53
CA ILE A 286 28.87 -2.95 23.32
C ILE A 286 27.81 -1.86 23.15
N ASP A 287 28.25 -0.71 22.65
CA ASP A 287 27.46 0.44 22.26
C ASP A 287 27.90 0.87 20.85
N ILE A 288 26.98 0.85 19.90
CA ILE A 288 27.22 1.19 18.49
C ILE A 288 26.48 2.47 18.16
N ASN A 289 27.24 3.44 17.61
CA ASN A 289 26.73 4.72 17.13
C ASN A 289 25.87 5.44 18.17
N GLU A 290 26.39 5.58 19.39
CA GLU A 290 25.76 6.34 20.48
C GLU A 290 24.35 5.84 20.84
N GLY A 291 24.24 4.54 21.12
CA GLY A 291 23.01 3.93 21.62
C GLY A 291 22.05 3.43 20.54
N LYS A 292 22.43 3.46 19.25
CA LYS A 292 21.60 2.88 18.18
C LYS A 292 21.48 1.36 18.31
N ILE A 293 22.56 0.69 18.70
CA ILE A 293 22.55 -0.70 19.15
C ILE A 293 23.35 -0.79 20.44
N VAL A 294 22.71 -1.28 21.50
CA VAL A 294 23.37 -1.55 22.78
C VAL A 294 23.16 -3.00 23.13
N ALA A 295 24.21 -3.70 23.56
CA ALA A 295 24.08 -5.03 24.12
C ALA A 295 25.00 -5.23 25.32
N LYS A 296 24.54 -6.01 26.30
CA LYS A 296 25.21 -6.27 27.58
C LYS A 296 25.11 -7.76 27.93
N GLY A 297 26.00 -8.23 28.80
CA GLY A 297 26.04 -9.64 29.22
C GLY A 297 26.57 -10.59 28.14
N LEU A 298 27.30 -10.08 27.15
CA LEU A 298 27.79 -10.86 26.02
C LEU A 298 28.81 -11.92 26.44
N ASN A 299 29.57 -11.67 27.51
CA ASN A 299 30.57 -12.58 28.08
C ASN A 299 30.01 -13.66 29.01
N GLY A 300 28.70 -13.64 29.28
CA GLY A 300 28.00 -14.59 30.15
C GLY A 300 27.17 -15.63 29.39
N ASP A 301 26.30 -16.34 30.10
CA ASP A 301 25.32 -17.25 29.49
C ASP A 301 24.34 -16.47 28.60
N ILE A 302 23.71 -17.14 27.63
CA ILE A 302 22.78 -16.49 26.72
C ILE A 302 21.64 -15.78 27.47
N SER A 303 21.16 -16.34 28.58
CA SER A 303 20.10 -15.75 29.42
C SER A 303 20.48 -14.41 30.07
N GLN A 304 21.78 -14.09 30.13
CA GLN A 304 22.28 -12.82 30.65
C GLN A 304 22.37 -11.73 29.58
N VAL A 305 22.20 -12.10 28.30
CA VAL A 305 22.25 -11.15 27.19
C VAL A 305 21.02 -10.28 27.21
N SER A 306 21.24 -8.98 27.23
CA SER A 306 20.20 -7.97 27.04
C SER A 306 20.67 -6.98 25.98
N GLY A 307 19.75 -6.47 25.17
CA GLY A 307 20.05 -5.47 24.17
C GLY A 307 18.90 -4.54 23.90
N GLU A 308 19.23 -3.42 23.29
CA GLU A 308 18.31 -2.37 22.86
C GLU A 308 18.72 -1.92 21.46
N VAL A 309 17.75 -1.83 20.55
CA VAL A 309 17.95 -1.36 19.18
C VAL A 309 17.01 -0.19 18.93
N LEU A 310 17.57 0.95 18.55
CA LEU A 310 16.79 2.10 18.11
C LEU A 310 16.28 1.86 16.69
N LEU A 311 14.97 1.94 16.55
CA LEU A 311 14.25 1.79 15.28
C LEU A 311 13.83 3.16 14.75
N GLN A 312 13.18 3.18 13.58
CA GLN A 312 12.60 4.40 13.03
C GLN A 312 11.60 5.05 13.98
N ASN A 313 11.46 6.37 13.89
CA ASN A 313 10.55 7.17 14.73
C ASN A 313 10.83 7.04 16.24
N ASN A 314 12.12 6.90 16.63
CA ASN A 314 12.58 6.78 18.02
C ASN A 314 11.96 5.62 18.83
N SER A 315 11.39 4.63 18.14
CA SER A 315 10.88 3.42 18.79
C SER A 315 12.03 2.48 19.11
N LYS A 316 11.83 1.56 20.06
CA LYS A 316 12.90 0.67 20.53
C LYS A 316 12.47 -0.79 20.48
N ALA A 317 13.35 -1.66 20.00
CA ALA A 317 13.25 -3.10 20.20
C ALA A 317 14.14 -3.53 21.35
N LEU A 318 13.58 -4.33 22.26
CA LEU A 318 14.29 -4.92 23.39
C LEU A 318 14.66 -6.36 23.05
N ILE A 319 15.93 -6.70 23.24
CA ILE A 319 16.47 -8.03 22.96
C ILE A 319 16.80 -8.70 24.29
N LYS A 320 16.37 -9.94 24.46
CA LYS A 320 16.70 -10.77 25.62
C LYS A 320 17.13 -12.15 25.13
N GLY A 321 18.32 -12.60 25.55
CA GLY A 321 18.73 -13.96 25.25
C GLY A 321 17.91 -14.98 26.05
N GLN A 322 17.60 -16.10 25.40
CA GLN A 322 16.88 -17.23 25.98
C GLN A 322 17.57 -18.54 25.61
N ASN A 323 17.25 -19.64 26.31
CA ASN A 323 17.94 -20.94 26.18
C ASN A 323 18.11 -21.41 24.71
N ASN A 324 17.18 -21.05 23.82
CA ASN A 324 17.16 -21.48 22.41
C ASN A 324 17.36 -20.34 21.39
N GLY A 325 17.77 -19.13 21.80
CA GLY A 325 17.93 -18.01 20.87
C GLY A 325 17.75 -16.65 21.53
N TYR A 326 17.08 -15.74 20.83
CA TYR A 326 16.84 -14.37 21.28
C TYR A 326 15.36 -14.02 21.17
N GLU A 327 14.80 -13.48 22.24
CA GLU A 327 13.47 -12.88 22.25
C GLU A 327 13.61 -11.39 21.97
N ILE A 328 12.88 -10.91 20.97
CA ILE A 328 12.85 -9.52 20.52
C ILE A 328 11.44 -9.01 20.80
N THR A 329 11.32 -8.01 21.66
CA THR A 329 10.04 -7.37 21.98
C THR A 329 10.04 -5.97 21.40
N TYR A 330 8.99 -5.64 20.67
CA TYR A 330 8.77 -4.32 20.12
C TYR A 330 7.35 -3.88 20.46
N ASN A 331 7.24 -2.71 21.09
CA ASN A 331 5.97 -2.12 21.49
C ASN A 331 5.93 -0.69 20.96
N LYS A 332 4.86 -0.35 20.24
CA LYS A 332 4.64 0.99 19.72
C LYS A 332 3.15 1.27 19.63
N ASP A 333 2.71 2.34 20.28
CA ASP A 333 1.32 2.82 20.25
C ASP A 333 0.30 1.70 20.54
N ASN A 334 -0.49 1.32 19.53
CA ASN A 334 -1.52 0.29 19.59
C ASN A 334 -1.05 -1.08 19.07
N PHE A 335 0.26 -1.30 19.01
CA PHE A 335 0.89 -2.44 18.36
C PHE A 335 2.00 -3.05 19.23
N THR A 336 2.02 -4.38 19.33
CA THR A 336 3.09 -5.12 19.99
C THR A 336 3.50 -6.32 19.14
N SER A 337 4.79 -6.64 19.13
CA SER A 337 5.30 -7.88 18.56
C SER A 337 6.35 -8.50 19.47
N LYS A 338 6.24 -9.81 19.64
CA LYS A 338 7.16 -10.62 20.41
C LYS A 338 7.70 -11.74 19.53
N THR A 339 8.96 -11.60 19.12
CA THR A 339 9.61 -12.47 18.15
C THR A 339 10.69 -13.32 18.80
N LEU A 340 10.64 -14.63 18.63
CA LEU A 340 11.71 -15.56 18.95
C LEU A 340 12.56 -15.82 17.70
N PHE A 341 13.85 -15.48 17.78
CA PHE A 341 14.84 -15.71 16.74
C PHE A 341 15.82 -16.81 17.15
N SER A 342 15.78 -17.92 16.41
CA SER A 342 16.57 -19.13 16.63
C SER A 342 17.17 -19.64 15.33
N ILE A 343 18.14 -20.57 15.41
CA ILE A 343 18.98 -21.04 14.29
C ILE A 343 18.20 -21.45 13.03
N ASN A 344 16.99 -22.02 13.18
CA ASN A 344 16.15 -22.46 12.04
C ASN A 344 14.68 -22.03 12.17
N LYS A 345 14.36 -21.15 13.12
CA LYS A 345 12.99 -20.77 13.43
C LYS A 345 12.88 -19.29 13.76
N ILE A 346 11.92 -18.63 13.12
CA ILE A 346 11.45 -17.31 13.53
C ILE A 346 9.97 -17.45 13.85
N GLY A 347 9.61 -17.21 15.11
CA GLY A 347 8.22 -17.18 15.56
C GLY A 347 7.89 -15.78 16.06
N SER A 348 6.81 -15.15 15.60
CA SER A 348 6.41 -13.82 16.04
C SER A 348 4.95 -13.78 16.40
N LEU A 349 4.65 -13.55 17.68
CA LEU A 349 3.31 -13.20 18.13
C LEU A 349 3.13 -11.70 17.98
N ILE A 350 2.07 -11.27 17.31
CA ILE A 350 1.80 -9.89 16.97
C ILE A 350 0.40 -9.56 17.47
N GLU A 351 0.26 -8.45 18.19
CA GLU A 351 -1.03 -7.95 18.65
C GLU A 351 -1.23 -6.51 18.19
N TYR A 352 -2.46 -6.18 17.79
CA TYR A 352 -2.81 -4.87 17.26
C TYR A 352 -4.21 -4.47 17.72
N SER A 353 -4.32 -3.30 18.32
CA SER A 353 -5.59 -2.71 18.74
C SER A 353 -6.14 -1.79 17.65
N LYS A 354 -7.13 -2.29 16.91
CA LYS A 354 -7.79 -1.61 15.78
C LYS A 354 -9.04 -0.86 16.25
N ASN A 355 -9.12 0.45 16.01
CA ASN A 355 -10.20 1.31 16.52
C ASN A 355 -11.39 1.49 15.56
N ASP A 356 -11.23 1.11 14.30
CA ASP A 356 -12.13 1.38 13.18
C ASP A 356 -12.75 0.10 12.61
N LEU A 357 -12.53 -1.05 13.23
CA LEU A 357 -13.12 -2.30 12.79
C LEU A 357 -14.62 -2.34 13.09
N ILE A 358 -15.01 -1.89 14.29
CA ILE A 358 -16.38 -1.78 14.78
C ILE A 358 -16.55 -0.34 15.28
N GLU A 359 -17.62 0.32 14.87
CA GLU A 359 -17.87 1.71 15.24
C GLU A 359 -17.91 1.88 16.77
N GLY A 360 -17.12 2.84 17.28
CA GLY A 360 -17.04 3.15 18.70
C GLY A 360 -16.28 2.12 19.55
N LYS A 361 -15.61 1.12 18.96
CA LYS A 361 -14.89 0.07 19.71
C LYS A 361 -13.50 -0.24 19.19
N THR A 362 -12.60 -0.46 20.13
CA THR A 362 -11.26 -1.01 19.85
C THR A 362 -11.30 -2.54 19.93
N VAL A 363 -10.96 -3.21 18.84
CA VAL A 363 -10.85 -4.67 18.77
C VAL A 363 -9.38 -5.06 18.80
N LYS A 364 -9.01 -6.02 19.65
CA LYS A 364 -7.65 -6.56 19.74
C LYS A 364 -7.49 -7.74 18.78
N LEU A 365 -6.74 -7.52 17.70
CA LEU A 365 -6.35 -8.54 16.74
C LEU A 365 -5.04 -9.19 17.18
N SER A 366 -4.90 -10.49 16.96
CA SER A 366 -3.70 -11.26 17.32
C SER A 366 -3.33 -12.27 16.25
N SER A 367 -2.04 -12.36 15.93
CA SER A 367 -1.50 -13.21 14.88
C SER A 367 -0.17 -13.83 15.28
N GLU A 368 0.01 -15.11 15.00
CA GLU A 368 1.30 -15.78 15.14
C GLU A 368 1.86 -16.11 13.76
N LEU A 369 3.02 -15.53 13.45
CA LEU A 369 3.81 -15.86 12.28
C LEU A 369 4.85 -16.90 12.68
N VAL A 370 4.91 -18.02 11.97
CA VAL A 370 5.90 -19.06 12.20
C VAL A 370 6.60 -19.38 10.90
N MET A 371 7.92 -19.23 10.89
CA MET A 371 8.77 -19.70 9.82
C MET A 371 9.76 -20.72 10.36
N GLU A 372 9.68 -21.94 9.84
CA GLU A 372 10.53 -23.05 10.22
C GLU A 372 10.88 -23.86 8.97
N SER A 373 12.17 -23.98 8.66
CA SER A 373 12.66 -24.69 7.46
C SER A 373 11.95 -24.28 6.17
N ASP A 374 11.90 -22.96 5.90
CA ASP A 374 11.22 -22.31 4.77
C ASP A 374 9.69 -22.47 4.70
N ASN A 375 9.08 -23.17 5.65
CA ASN A 375 7.63 -23.25 5.78
C ASN A 375 7.13 -22.05 6.59
N PHE A 376 6.38 -21.16 5.94
CA PHE A 376 5.76 -20.00 6.56
C PHE A 376 4.27 -20.27 6.86
N LYS A 377 3.87 -20.02 8.10
CA LYS A 377 2.49 -20.08 8.57
C LYS A 377 2.08 -18.76 9.19
N ASN A 378 0.86 -18.35 8.90
CA ASN A 378 0.18 -17.25 9.55
C ASN A 378 -1.06 -17.80 10.28
N LEU A 379 -1.04 -17.79 11.61
CA LEU A 379 -2.09 -18.33 12.47
C LEU A 379 -2.82 -17.19 13.16
N ASN A 380 -4.15 -17.19 13.11
CA ASN A 380 -4.94 -16.20 13.85
C ASN A 380 -5.14 -16.65 15.30
N HIS A 381 -4.92 -15.73 16.24
CA HIS A 381 -5.17 -15.89 17.67
C HIS A 381 -6.14 -14.83 18.21
N THR A 382 -6.83 -14.11 17.33
CA THR A 382 -7.84 -13.12 17.70
C THR A 382 -8.98 -13.80 18.44
N VAL A 383 -9.29 -13.29 19.63
CA VAL A 383 -10.43 -13.74 20.45
C VAL A 383 -11.43 -12.61 20.55
N LEU A 384 -12.64 -12.85 20.05
CA LEU A 384 -13.74 -11.89 20.07
C LEU A 384 -14.72 -12.21 21.20
N THR A 385 -15.20 -11.16 21.85
CA THR A 385 -16.37 -11.20 22.74
C THR A 385 -17.65 -11.45 21.94
N ASP A 386 -18.69 -11.95 22.61
CA ASP A 386 -19.98 -12.22 21.93
C ASP A 386 -20.63 -10.94 21.38
N GLU A 387 -20.43 -9.82 22.06
CA GLU A 387 -20.89 -8.51 21.58
C GLU A 387 -20.16 -8.08 20.30
N GLU A 388 -18.83 -8.23 20.23
CA GLU A 388 -18.05 -7.95 19.02
C GLU A 388 -18.48 -8.84 17.85
N LYS A 389 -18.77 -10.13 18.10
CA LYS A 389 -19.30 -11.05 17.08
C LYS A 389 -20.65 -10.59 16.54
N THR A 390 -21.56 -10.16 17.42
CA THR A 390 -22.88 -9.64 17.00
C THR A 390 -22.72 -8.38 16.13
N LEU A 391 -21.89 -7.43 16.56
CA LEU A 391 -21.66 -6.19 15.80
C LEU A 391 -20.96 -6.44 14.46
N LEU A 392 -19.99 -7.36 14.39
CA LEU A 392 -19.37 -7.77 13.13
C LEU A 392 -20.34 -8.45 12.19
N THR A 393 -21.26 -9.28 12.72
CA THR A 393 -22.31 -9.91 11.91
C THR A 393 -23.22 -8.86 11.28
N GLN A 394 -23.65 -7.87 12.07
CA GLN A 394 -24.44 -6.74 11.57
C GLN A 394 -23.68 -5.92 10.52
N LYS A 395 -22.37 -5.68 10.73
CA LYS A 395 -21.51 -5.02 9.75
C LYS A 395 -21.44 -5.80 8.44
N ILE A 396 -21.21 -7.11 8.49
CA ILE A 396 -21.17 -7.98 7.29
C ILE A 396 -22.49 -7.94 6.54
N GLU A 397 -23.61 -8.00 7.26
CA GLU A 397 -24.94 -7.94 6.64
C GLU A 397 -25.20 -6.58 5.98
N ASN A 398 -24.76 -5.49 6.62
CA ASN A 398 -24.79 -4.15 6.02
C ASN A 398 -23.91 -4.07 4.76
N LEU A 399 -22.68 -4.60 4.79
CA LEU A 399 -21.79 -4.66 3.62
C LEU A 399 -22.43 -5.46 2.46
N ARG A 400 -23.03 -6.61 2.76
CA ARG A 400 -23.70 -7.46 1.76
C ARG A 400 -24.94 -6.81 1.16
N ASN A 401 -25.73 -6.12 1.98
CA ASN A 401 -27.02 -5.61 1.55
C ASN A 401 -26.93 -4.16 1.06
N ASN A 402 -26.36 -3.25 1.83
CA ASN A 402 -26.36 -1.83 1.51
C ASN A 402 -25.22 -1.46 0.56
N ASN A 403 -23.97 -1.84 0.85
CA ASN A 403 -22.83 -1.44 0.02
C ASN A 403 -22.90 -2.08 -1.37
N TYR A 404 -23.31 -3.34 -1.47
CA TYR A 404 -23.56 -3.97 -2.77
C TYR A 404 -24.60 -3.20 -3.60
N GLN A 405 -25.72 -2.82 -2.99
CA GLN A 405 -26.76 -2.06 -3.69
C GLN A 405 -26.27 -0.67 -4.10
N GLN A 406 -25.46 0.00 -3.26
CA GLN A 406 -24.83 1.27 -3.64
C GLN A 406 -23.89 1.12 -4.84
N ILE A 407 -23.08 0.07 -4.90
CA ILE A 407 -22.21 -0.22 -6.07
C ILE A 407 -23.06 -0.42 -7.32
N MET A 408 -24.16 -1.18 -7.23
CA MET A 408 -25.03 -1.45 -8.37
C MET A 408 -25.80 -0.21 -8.83
N THR A 409 -26.38 0.57 -7.91
CA THR A 409 -27.06 1.83 -8.24
C THR A 409 -26.10 2.82 -8.91
N LYS A 410 -24.86 2.91 -8.41
CA LYS A 410 -23.85 3.77 -9.03
C LYS A 410 -23.49 3.30 -10.45
N TYR A 411 -23.35 1.99 -10.66
CA TYR A 411 -23.13 1.44 -11.98
C TYR A 411 -24.28 1.75 -12.96
N GLU A 412 -25.53 1.61 -12.52
CA GLU A 412 -26.71 1.94 -13.32
C GLU A 412 -26.75 3.43 -13.69
N GLU A 413 -26.42 4.32 -12.75
CA GLU A 413 -26.30 5.76 -12.98
C GLU A 413 -25.19 6.08 -13.99
N ASP A 414 -23.98 5.53 -13.78
CA ASP A 414 -22.83 5.73 -14.67
C ASP A 414 -23.16 5.22 -16.09
N ASN A 415 -23.80 4.05 -16.24
CA ASN A 415 -24.19 3.52 -17.55
C ASN A 415 -25.26 4.39 -18.25
N LYS A 416 -26.22 4.92 -17.50
CA LYS A 416 -27.23 5.84 -18.04
C LYS A 416 -26.61 7.15 -18.55
N ASN A 417 -25.60 7.66 -17.85
CA ASN A 417 -24.84 8.83 -18.30
C ASN A 417 -24.09 8.54 -19.59
N ILE A 418 -23.42 7.38 -19.69
CA ILE A 418 -22.74 6.92 -20.91
C ILE A 418 -23.73 6.78 -22.08
N GLU A 419 -24.90 6.17 -21.86
CA GLU A 419 -25.96 6.07 -22.88
C GLU A 419 -26.41 7.45 -23.37
N THR A 420 -26.59 8.41 -22.46
CA THR A 420 -26.96 9.79 -22.82
C THR A 420 -25.89 10.48 -23.68
N LEU A 421 -24.60 10.23 -23.40
CA LEU A 421 -23.49 10.75 -24.19
C LEU A 421 -23.48 10.12 -25.60
N ILE A 422 -23.67 8.80 -25.68
CA ILE A 422 -23.77 8.07 -26.95
C ILE A 422 -24.94 8.61 -27.80
N ASP A 423 -26.13 8.75 -27.22
CA ASP A 423 -27.32 9.27 -27.91
C ASP A 423 -27.10 10.69 -28.44
N THR A 424 -26.43 11.54 -27.65
CA THR A 424 -26.10 12.92 -28.04
C THR A 424 -25.19 12.94 -29.27
N VAL A 425 -24.19 12.06 -29.32
CA VAL A 425 -23.25 11.96 -30.46
C VAL A 425 -23.95 11.36 -31.70
N TYR A 426 -24.80 10.35 -31.53
CA TYR A 426 -25.61 9.80 -32.63
C TYR A 426 -26.56 10.84 -33.23
N ALA A 427 -27.18 11.69 -32.41
CA ALA A 427 -28.04 12.76 -32.91
C ALA A 427 -27.28 13.72 -33.85
N GLN A 428 -26.00 14.01 -33.58
CA GLN A 428 -25.16 14.82 -34.48
C GLN A 428 -24.85 14.10 -35.79
N LYS A 429 -24.58 12.78 -35.73
CA LYS A 429 -24.42 11.95 -36.92
C LYS A 429 -25.68 11.99 -37.80
N ASP A 430 -26.85 11.83 -37.20
CA ASP A 430 -28.14 11.83 -37.88
C ASP A 430 -28.43 13.17 -38.57
N LYS A 431 -28.07 14.30 -37.94
CA LYS A 431 -28.13 15.63 -38.59
C LYS A 431 -27.28 15.67 -39.86
N LEU A 432 -26.05 15.16 -39.82
CA LEU A 432 -25.16 15.11 -40.98
C LEU A 432 -25.66 14.15 -42.07
N ASP A 433 -26.25 13.01 -41.68
CA ASP A 433 -26.89 12.06 -42.60
C ASP A 433 -28.08 12.69 -43.32
N LYS A 434 -28.94 13.41 -42.58
CA LYS A 434 -30.05 14.14 -43.15
C LYS A 434 -29.56 15.25 -44.09
N LEU A 435 -28.58 16.05 -43.68
CA LEU A 435 -28.02 17.12 -44.51
C LEU A 435 -27.48 16.56 -45.84
N GLN A 436 -26.73 15.46 -45.81
CA GLN A 436 -26.20 14.83 -47.02
C GLN A 436 -27.32 14.33 -47.94
N ARG A 437 -28.36 13.68 -47.40
CA ARG A 437 -29.53 13.25 -48.18
C ARG A 437 -30.25 14.43 -48.83
N ASP A 438 -30.47 15.50 -48.06
CA ASP A 438 -31.14 16.71 -48.55
C ASP A 438 -30.30 17.43 -49.61
N LEU A 439 -28.96 17.44 -49.49
CA LEU A 439 -28.06 17.98 -50.53
C LEU A 439 -28.22 17.24 -51.86
N LEU A 440 -28.31 15.91 -51.83
CA LEU A 440 -28.45 15.07 -53.02
C LEU A 440 -29.86 15.08 -53.62
N SER A 441 -30.88 15.50 -52.86
CA SER A 441 -32.25 15.65 -53.36
C SER A 441 -32.42 16.94 -54.17
N LEU A 442 -32.84 16.83 -55.43
CA LEU A 442 -33.08 17.98 -56.31
C LEU A 442 -34.27 18.84 -55.87
N GLY A 443 -35.28 18.23 -55.24
CA GLY A 443 -36.52 18.92 -54.85
C GLY A 443 -36.49 19.51 -53.44
N THR A 444 -35.47 19.19 -52.63
CA THR A 444 -35.40 19.62 -51.23
C THR A 444 -34.56 20.89 -51.10
N ILE A 445 -35.17 21.98 -50.63
CA ILE A 445 -34.46 23.19 -50.19
C ILE A 445 -34.06 23.01 -48.74
N ILE A 446 -32.78 23.24 -48.44
CA ILE A 446 -32.22 23.02 -47.10
C ILE A 446 -32.35 24.30 -46.30
N THR A 447 -32.97 24.23 -45.13
CA THR A 447 -32.97 25.32 -44.14
C THR A 447 -31.80 25.13 -43.18
N VAL A 448 -30.99 26.17 -43.02
CA VAL A 448 -29.90 26.22 -42.05
C VAL A 448 -30.31 27.15 -40.94
N GLU A 449 -30.07 26.79 -39.68
CA GLU A 449 -30.43 27.65 -38.55
C GLU A 449 -29.53 28.89 -38.52
N GLN A 450 -30.08 30.01 -38.08
CA GLN A 450 -29.32 31.25 -37.94
C GLN A 450 -28.34 31.07 -36.77
N PRO A 451 -27.04 31.35 -36.93
CA PRO A 451 -26.10 31.21 -35.82
C PRO A 451 -26.56 32.10 -34.66
N ALA A 452 -26.65 31.52 -33.47
CA ALA A 452 -26.86 32.30 -32.26
C ALA A 452 -25.71 33.31 -32.15
N VAL A 453 -26.04 34.60 -32.07
CA VAL A 453 -25.06 35.65 -31.80
C VAL A 453 -24.64 35.49 -30.34
N THR A 454 -23.56 34.76 -30.08
CA THR A 454 -22.86 34.85 -28.81
C THR A 454 -21.95 36.06 -28.88
N ASP A 455 -22.43 37.19 -28.36
CA ASP A 455 -21.61 38.38 -28.11
C ASP A 455 -20.52 38.03 -27.08
N GLU A 456 -19.30 37.80 -27.56
CA GLU A 456 -18.10 37.90 -26.76
C GLU A 456 -17.88 39.38 -26.38
N ASN A 457 -18.53 39.83 -25.30
CA ASN A 457 -18.12 40.91 -24.37
C ASN A 457 -19.32 41.49 -23.62
N ILE A 458 -19.75 40.90 -22.49
CA ILE A 458 -20.38 41.69 -21.42
C ILE A 458 -19.86 41.22 -20.05
N SER A 459 -19.30 42.20 -19.35
CA SER A 459 -18.80 42.18 -17.98
C SER A 459 -19.81 41.68 -16.94
N GLN A 460 -19.25 41.12 -15.86
CA GLN A 460 -19.87 40.86 -14.56
C GLN A 460 -20.92 41.90 -14.13
N ASN A 461 -22.15 41.46 -13.81
CA ASN A 461 -22.77 41.72 -12.51
C ASN A 461 -24.07 40.91 -12.24
N ASN A 462 -24.26 40.61 -10.97
CA ASN A 462 -25.30 39.80 -10.34
C ASN A 462 -26.76 40.31 -10.54
N ASN A 463 -27.72 39.39 -10.80
CA ASN A 463 -28.81 39.06 -9.86
C ASN A 463 -29.81 38.00 -10.38
N GLN A 464 -29.93 36.94 -9.57
CA GLN A 464 -31.13 36.25 -9.06
C GLN A 464 -32.25 35.63 -9.94
N ASN A 465 -32.49 34.35 -9.59
CA ASN A 465 -33.73 33.53 -9.57
C ASN A 465 -34.15 32.84 -10.89
N ASN A 466 -34.46 31.53 -10.97
CA ASN A 466 -34.73 30.40 -10.04
C ASN A 466 -34.29 29.10 -10.78
N GLY A 467 -33.70 28.04 -10.20
CA GLY A 467 -34.16 27.08 -9.18
C GLY A 467 -33.72 25.69 -9.70
N SER A 468 -33.15 24.73 -8.97
CA SER A 468 -33.39 24.24 -7.62
C SER A 468 -32.10 23.74 -6.96
N THR A 469 -31.83 24.21 -5.76
CA THR A 469 -30.83 23.68 -4.83
C THR A 469 -31.33 22.40 -4.18
N ILE A 470 -30.47 21.39 -4.14
CA ILE A 470 -30.62 20.12 -3.43
C ILE A 470 -30.71 20.42 -1.92
N ASN A 471 -31.83 20.03 -1.31
CA ASN A 471 -32.00 20.06 0.14
C ASN A 471 -31.49 18.73 0.71
N ILE A 472 -30.34 18.77 1.39
CA ILE A 472 -29.84 17.69 2.24
C ILE A 472 -30.66 17.76 3.54
N LEU A 473 -31.60 16.83 3.72
CA LEU A 473 -32.29 16.68 5.00
C LEU A 473 -31.50 15.68 5.87
N ASN A 474 -30.74 16.23 6.82
CA ASN A 474 -30.29 15.52 8.02
C ASN A 474 -31.51 14.98 8.77
N ASN A 475 -31.55 13.68 9.05
CA ASN A 475 -32.43 13.14 10.08
C ASN A 475 -31.60 12.61 11.25
N SER A 476 -31.47 13.46 12.26
CA SER A 476 -31.11 13.07 13.61
C SER A 476 -32.34 13.35 14.49
N ASN A 477 -32.96 12.30 15.06
CA ASN A 477 -33.44 12.42 16.42
C ASN A 477 -33.67 11.09 17.14
N TYR A 478 -33.08 11.04 18.32
CA TYR A 478 -33.31 10.13 19.44
C TYR A 478 -34.66 10.42 20.10
N GLY A 479 -35.26 9.41 20.74
CA GLY A 479 -35.95 9.59 22.02
C GLY A 479 -37.49 9.58 22.07
N ASN A 480 -38.03 8.37 22.30
CA ASN A 480 -38.98 8.00 23.37
C ASN A 480 -40.33 8.75 23.53
N THR A 481 -41.45 8.01 23.49
CA THR A 481 -42.24 7.49 24.65
C THR A 481 -43.76 7.41 24.34
N ASN A 482 -44.40 6.25 24.65
CA ASN A 482 -45.81 5.97 25.03
C ASN A 482 -46.97 6.62 24.20
N ASN A 483 -48.05 5.95 23.77
CA ASN A 483 -48.97 5.08 24.51
C ASN A 483 -50.13 4.60 23.60
N SER A 484 -50.61 3.37 23.83
CA SER A 484 -52.00 2.87 23.76
C SER A 484 -52.90 2.96 22.51
N ASN A 485 -53.29 1.75 22.09
CA ASN A 485 -54.66 1.19 21.99
C ASN A 485 -55.34 1.02 20.63
N ASN A 486 -55.60 -0.27 20.36
CA ASN A 486 -56.76 -0.93 19.70
C ASN A 486 -57.11 -0.50 18.26
N THR A 487 -57.34 -1.44 17.34
CA THR A 487 -58.46 -2.40 17.43
C THR A 487 -58.28 -3.59 16.46
N SER A 488 -58.61 -4.78 16.98
CA SER A 488 -59.01 -6.06 16.36
C SER A 488 -59.57 -6.04 14.91
N ASN A 489 -59.20 -7.05 14.09
CA ASN A 489 -59.93 -8.34 13.99
C ASN A 489 -59.37 -9.25 12.86
N ASN A 490 -59.19 -10.54 13.21
CA ASN A 490 -59.47 -11.81 12.50
C ASN A 490 -59.20 -11.90 10.97
N ASN A 491 -58.59 -12.96 10.42
CA ASN A 491 -58.94 -14.35 10.67
C ASN A 491 -57.87 -15.34 10.16
N VAL A 492 -57.85 -16.50 10.83
CA VAL A 492 -57.02 -17.68 10.64
C VAL A 492 -57.36 -18.43 9.34
N ASN A 493 -56.36 -18.95 8.63
CA ASN A 493 -56.40 -20.35 8.20
C ASN A 493 -55.02 -20.94 7.89
N ASN A 494 -54.76 -22.07 8.53
CA ASN A 494 -53.60 -22.94 8.37
C ASN A 494 -53.63 -23.63 7.00
N ASN A 495 -52.44 -23.91 6.44
CA ASN A 495 -52.18 -25.21 5.86
C ASN A 495 -50.68 -25.52 5.83
N ALA A 496 -50.39 -26.76 6.17
CA ALA A 496 -49.07 -27.32 6.46
C ALA A 496 -48.25 -27.68 5.20
N GLU A 497 -46.95 -27.75 5.43
CA GLU A 497 -45.94 -28.65 4.84
C GLU A 497 -45.96 -28.89 3.32
N LYS A 498 -44.90 -28.42 2.65
CA LYS A 498 -44.18 -29.23 1.68
C LYS A 498 -42.71 -28.82 1.64
N GLN A 499 -41.87 -29.77 2.05
CA GLN A 499 -40.44 -29.79 1.73
C GLN A 499 -40.26 -29.69 0.21
N ASN A 500 -39.32 -28.84 -0.24
CA ASN A 500 -38.63 -29.14 -1.48
C ASN A 500 -37.18 -28.64 -1.41
N SER A 501 -36.29 -29.61 -1.33
CA SER A 501 -34.86 -29.50 -1.58
C SER A 501 -34.58 -29.10 -3.02
N ASN A 502 -33.85 -28.01 -3.25
CA ASN A 502 -33.13 -27.81 -4.50
C ASN A 502 -31.74 -27.24 -4.23
N LYS A 503 -30.78 -28.16 -4.21
CA LYS A 503 -29.34 -27.96 -4.25
C LYS A 503 -28.99 -27.67 -5.72
N ILE A 504 -28.58 -26.46 -6.06
CA ILE A 504 -28.06 -26.16 -7.41
C ILE A 504 -26.55 -26.35 -7.39
N ASN A 505 -26.11 -27.36 -8.12
CA ASN A 505 -24.73 -27.71 -8.41
C ASN A 505 -24.29 -26.89 -9.64
N ILE A 506 -23.32 -25.98 -9.49
CA ILE A 506 -22.69 -25.30 -10.63
C ILE A 506 -21.41 -26.06 -10.95
N GLY A 507 -21.44 -26.77 -12.07
CA GLY A 507 -20.32 -27.54 -12.58
C GLY A 507 -19.23 -26.65 -13.18
N ASN A 508 -17.99 -27.04 -12.91
CA ASN A 508 -16.79 -26.54 -13.56
C ASN A 508 -16.85 -26.71 -15.08
N ARG A 509 -16.50 -25.65 -15.79
CA ARG A 509 -15.73 -25.73 -17.04
C ARG A 509 -14.63 -24.69 -17.01
#